data_AF-A0A7J3F0L2-F1
#
_entry.id   AF-A0A7J3F0L2-F1
#
_cell.length_a   1.000
_cell.length_b   1.000
_cell.length_c   1.000
_cell.angle_alpha   90.00
_cell.angle_beta   90.00
_cell.angle_gamma   90.00
#
_symmetry.space_group_name_H-M   'P 1'
#
loop_
_entity.id
_entity.type
_entity.pdbx_description
1 polymer ?
#
loop_
_entity_poly.entity_id
_entity_poly.type
_entity_poly.pdbx_seq_one_letter_code
_entity_poly.pdbx_strand_id
1 'polypeptide(L)'
;MREYERIPQSDKEVLRDLGRQIYEIATSPVNEEYMELQRSINDLKMVKPVIYVYEIPWHEMNVYGELNLRTRHPLCRRCEERLRRIIYKWNHKLGVPIED
;
A
#
# COMPACT_ATOMS: atom_id res chain seq x y z
N MET A 1 -0.92 19.95 -24.57
CA MET A 1 0.08 19.12 -23.86
C MET A 1 1.10 20.03 -23.19
N ARG A 2 0.87 20.50 -21.95
CA ARG A 2 1.84 21.36 -21.22
C ARG A 2 1.54 21.55 -19.71
N GLU A 3 1.14 20.50 -18.99
CA GLU A 3 0.71 20.64 -17.58
C GLU A 3 1.54 19.85 -16.55
N TYR A 4 2.61 19.19 -16.99
CA TYR A 4 3.36 18.20 -16.17
C TYR A 4 4.85 18.51 -16.00
N GLU A 5 5.25 19.77 -16.16
CA GLU A 5 6.68 20.09 -16.30
C GLU A 5 7.42 20.11 -14.95
N ARG A 6 6.70 20.24 -13.82
CA ARG A 6 7.31 20.26 -12.49
C ARG A 6 6.43 19.63 -11.42
N ILE A 7 7.00 18.68 -10.68
CA ILE A 7 6.38 18.10 -9.49
C ILE A 7 6.44 19.11 -8.33
N PRO A 8 5.31 19.49 -7.71
CA PRO A 8 5.27 20.36 -6.55
C PRO A 8 6.05 19.78 -5.36
N GLN A 9 6.65 20.65 -4.56
CA GLN A 9 7.36 20.22 -3.35
C GLN A 9 6.42 19.54 -2.34
N SER A 10 5.19 20.04 -2.20
CA SER A 10 4.14 19.45 -1.36
C SER A 10 3.83 18.00 -1.74
N ASP A 11 3.82 17.69 -3.03
CA ASP A 11 3.55 16.33 -3.51
C ASP A 11 4.68 15.37 -3.14
N LYS A 12 5.93 15.85 -3.20
CA LYS A 12 7.10 15.07 -2.77
C LYS A 12 7.07 14.79 -1.27
N GLU A 13 6.62 15.74 -0.46
CA GLU A 13 6.49 15.57 0.99
C GLU A 13 5.44 14.52 1.33
N VAL A 14 4.26 14.58 0.70
CA VAL A 14 3.21 13.56 0.85
C VAL A 14 3.75 12.16 0.51
N LEU A 15 4.44 12.02 -0.63
CA LEU A 15 5.00 10.72 -1.03
C LEU A 15 6.13 10.25 -0.11
N ARG A 16 6.95 11.16 0.43
CA ARG A 16 8.03 10.81 1.38
C ARG A 16 7.45 10.27 2.68
N ASP A 17 6.36 10.87 3.16
CA ASP A 17 5.68 10.42 4.38
C ASP A 17 4.99 9.06 4.20
N LEU A 18 4.37 8.83 3.05
CA LEU A 18 3.82 7.52 2.70
C LEU A 18 4.94 6.48 2.53
N GLY A 19 6.04 6.85 1.89
CA GLY A 19 7.21 5.97 1.73
C GLY A 19 7.82 5.55 3.07
N ARG A 20 7.86 6.44 4.06
CA ARG A 20 8.28 6.11 5.43
C ARG A 20 7.36 5.08 6.10
N GLN A 21 6.05 5.23 5.99
CA GLN A 21 5.10 4.26 6.52
C GLN A 21 5.24 2.89 5.83
N ILE A 22 5.44 2.88 4.51
CA ILE A 22 5.71 1.64 3.77
C ILE A 22 7.01 0.99 4.23
N TYR A 23 8.05 1.78 4.47
CA TYR A 23 9.31 1.26 5.04
C TYR A 23 9.07 0.60 6.40
N GLU A 24 8.34 1.27 7.31
CA GLU A 24 8.00 0.73 8.62
C GLU A 24 7.22 -0.60 8.52
N ILE A 25 6.25 -0.69 7.59
CA ILE A 25 5.52 -1.92 7.31
C ILE A 25 6.46 -3.02 6.80
N ALA A 26 7.26 -2.71 5.78
CA ALA A 26 8.14 -3.66 5.11
C ALA A 26 9.19 -4.24 6.06
N THR A 27 9.72 -3.44 7.00
CA THR A 27 10.69 -3.85 8.02
C THR A 27 10.05 -4.37 9.31
N SER A 28 8.73 -4.49 9.37
CA SER A 28 8.06 -4.97 10.58
C SER A 28 8.26 -6.49 10.76
N PRO A 29 8.39 -6.99 12.00
CA PRO A 29 8.45 -8.43 12.26
C PRO A 29 7.23 -9.19 11.73
N VAL A 30 6.06 -8.55 11.75
CA VAL A 30 4.82 -9.14 11.23
C VAL A 30 4.91 -9.37 9.71
N ASN A 31 5.55 -8.47 8.97
CA ASN A 31 5.76 -8.68 7.54
C ASN A 31 6.77 -9.80 7.25
N GLU A 32 7.79 -9.96 8.11
CA GLU A 32 8.71 -11.11 8.04
C GLU A 32 7.97 -12.44 8.26
N GLU A 33 7.06 -12.51 9.24
CA GLU A 33 6.19 -13.69 9.45
C GLU A 33 5.34 -14.01 8.20
N TYR A 34 4.76 -13.00 7.55
CA TYR A 34 4.01 -13.19 6.31
C TYR A 34 4.88 -13.73 5.18
N MET A 35 6.11 -13.23 5.03
CA MET A 35 7.06 -13.74 4.05
C MET A 35 7.40 -15.22 4.28
N GLU A 36 7.63 -15.63 5.54
CA GLU A 36 7.90 -17.03 5.87
C GLU A 36 6.71 -17.95 5.65
N LEU A 37 5.50 -17.48 5.98
CA LEU A 37 4.27 -18.21 5.69
C LEU A 37 4.10 -18.41 4.18
N GLN A 38 4.32 -17.37 3.39
CA GLN A 38 4.19 -17.46 1.94
C GLN A 38 5.24 -18.37 1.32
N ARG A 39 6.50 -18.34 1.80
CA ARG A 39 7.51 -19.34 1.44
C ARG A 39 7.05 -20.76 1.77
N SER A 40 6.56 -20.98 2.98
CA SER A 40 6.13 -22.30 3.44
C SER A 40 4.94 -22.85 2.67
N ILE A 41 3.98 -21.99 2.29
CA ILE A 41 2.86 -22.36 1.41
C ILE A 41 3.37 -22.79 0.03
N ASN A 42 4.30 -22.03 -0.54
CA ASN A 42 4.89 -22.38 -1.84
C ASN A 42 5.73 -23.67 -1.78
N ASP A 43 6.29 -23.99 -0.61
CA ASP A 43 6.96 -25.27 -0.31
C ASP A 43 5.98 -26.43 -0.02
N LEU A 44 4.66 -26.21 -0.17
CA LEU A 44 3.61 -27.18 0.13
C LEU A 44 3.58 -27.67 1.59
N LYS A 45 4.09 -26.87 2.53
CA LYS A 45 4.03 -27.18 3.96
C LYS A 45 2.63 -26.88 4.49
N MET A 46 2.14 -27.71 5.40
CA MET A 46 0.87 -27.47 6.10
C MET A 46 1.04 -26.36 7.15
N VAL A 47 0.93 -25.11 6.71
CA VAL A 47 0.92 -23.91 7.55
C VAL A 47 -0.43 -23.20 7.47
N LYS A 48 -0.63 -22.19 8.32
CA LYS A 48 -1.81 -21.32 8.22
C LYS A 48 -1.87 -20.69 6.81
N PRO A 49 -3.02 -20.74 6.11
CA PRO A 49 -3.14 -20.13 4.80
C PRO A 49 -3.03 -18.61 4.91
N VAL A 50 -2.33 -18.03 3.94
CA VAL A 50 -2.24 -16.59 3.75
C VAL A 50 -3.45 -16.15 2.92
N ILE A 51 -4.17 -15.14 3.42
CA ILE A 51 -5.33 -14.56 2.71
C ILE A 51 -4.83 -13.46 1.79
N TYR A 52 -5.10 -13.62 0.50
CA TYR A 52 -4.93 -12.59 -0.51
C TYR A 52 -6.30 -12.07 -0.94
N VAL A 53 -6.54 -10.78 -0.73
CA VAL A 53 -7.74 -10.10 -1.19
C VAL A 53 -7.41 -9.42 -2.52
N TYR A 54 -7.88 -10.00 -3.61
CA TYR A 54 -7.56 -9.56 -4.98
C TYR A 54 -8.26 -8.24 -5.35
N GLU A 55 -9.55 -8.13 -5.06
CA GLU A 55 -10.34 -6.94 -5.37
C GLU A 55 -10.96 -6.36 -4.10
N ILE A 56 -10.81 -5.04 -3.95
CA ILE A 56 -11.39 -4.26 -2.86
C ILE A 56 -12.23 -3.14 -3.49
N PRO A 57 -13.47 -2.93 -3.03
CA PRO A 57 -14.35 -1.84 -3.51
C PRO A 57 -13.85 -0.50 -2.97
N TRP A 58 -12.75 0.02 -3.54
CA TRP A 58 -11.99 1.15 -3.00
C TRP A 58 -12.80 2.43 -2.81
N HIS A 59 -13.82 2.66 -3.63
CA HIS A 59 -14.68 3.84 -3.55
C HIS A 59 -15.57 3.79 -2.30
N GLU A 60 -16.02 2.60 -1.91
CA GLU A 60 -16.85 2.33 -0.75
C GLU A 60 -16.03 2.27 0.56
N MET A 61 -14.74 1.93 0.47
CA MET A 61 -13.88 1.76 1.65
C MET A 61 -13.39 3.07 2.27
N ASN A 62 -13.55 4.22 1.60
CA ASN A 62 -13.04 5.51 2.10
C ASN A 62 -13.93 6.14 3.20
N VAL A 63 -14.20 5.39 4.27
CA VAL A 63 -15.14 5.78 5.34
C VAL A 63 -14.61 6.95 6.18
N TYR A 64 -13.30 6.98 6.45
CA TYR A 64 -12.66 7.99 7.31
C TYR A 64 -11.73 8.95 6.55
N GLY A 65 -11.77 8.94 5.21
CA GLY A 65 -10.93 9.82 4.40
C GLY A 65 -9.46 9.40 4.29
N GLU A 66 -9.09 8.20 4.76
CA GLU A 66 -7.72 7.66 4.69
C GLU A 66 -7.19 7.56 3.25
N LEU A 67 -8.10 7.31 2.30
CA LEU A 67 -7.81 7.15 0.87
C LEU A 67 -7.87 8.48 0.08
N ASN A 68 -8.12 9.61 0.75
CA ASN A 68 -8.15 10.92 0.10
C ASN A 68 -6.76 11.32 -0.42
N LEU A 69 -6.68 11.54 -1.74
CA LEU A 69 -5.45 12.01 -2.39
C LEU A 69 -5.21 13.50 -2.11
N ARG A 70 -3.99 13.84 -1.70
CA ARG A 70 -3.55 15.20 -1.38
C ARG A 70 -2.66 15.80 -2.46
N THR A 71 -2.01 14.96 -3.26
CA THR A 71 -1.15 15.37 -4.36
C THR A 71 -1.94 15.88 -5.56
N ARG A 72 -1.30 16.76 -6.34
CA ARG A 72 -1.92 17.41 -7.52
C ARG A 72 -1.32 16.89 -8.81
N HIS A 73 -0.01 16.69 -8.86
CA HIS A 73 0.68 16.20 -10.04
C HIS A 73 0.20 14.78 -10.36
N PRO A 74 -0.31 14.49 -11.57
CA PRO A 74 -0.97 13.20 -11.80
C PRO A 74 -0.06 11.97 -11.75
N LEU A 75 1.26 12.11 -11.92
CA LEU A 75 2.19 11.02 -11.54
C LEU A 75 2.14 10.76 -10.03
N CYS A 76 2.21 11.82 -9.21
CA CYS A 76 2.20 11.71 -7.76
C CYS A 76 0.86 11.20 -7.24
N ARG A 77 -0.26 11.57 -7.89
CA ARG A 77 -1.59 11.04 -7.55
C ARG A 77 -1.66 9.52 -7.71
N ARG A 78 -1.12 8.98 -8.81
CA ARG A 78 -1.04 7.52 -9.03
C ARG A 78 -0.18 6.85 -7.97
N CYS A 79 0.99 7.42 -7.65
CA CYS A 79 1.85 6.89 -6.59
C CYS A 79 1.18 6.96 -5.21
N GLU A 80 0.53 8.09 -4.87
CA GLU A 80 -0.15 8.28 -3.60
C GLU A 80 -1.31 7.30 -3.44
N GLU A 81 -2.14 7.15 -4.47
CA GLU A 81 -3.25 6.20 -4.47
C GLU A 81 -2.77 4.78 -4.15
N ARG A 82 -1.73 4.35 -4.85
CA ARG A 82 -1.10 3.06 -4.64
C ARG A 82 -0.62 2.87 -3.20
N LEU A 83 0.22 3.78 -2.70
CA LEU A 83 0.79 3.67 -1.36
C LEU A 83 -0.28 3.73 -0.26
N ARG A 84 -1.30 4.57 -0.41
CA ARG A 84 -2.42 4.64 0.53
C ARG A 84 -3.21 3.34 0.59
N ARG A 85 -3.46 2.68 -0.54
CA ARG A 85 -4.15 1.38 -0.58
C ARG A 85 -3.36 0.28 0.12
N ILE A 86 -2.04 0.23 -0.08
CA ILE A 86 -1.15 -0.69 0.64
C ILE A 86 -1.23 -0.46 2.16
N ILE A 87 -1.08 0.80 2.60
CA ILE A 87 -1.14 1.18 4.02
C ILE A 87 -2.53 0.87 4.59
N TYR A 88 -3.60 1.13 3.84
CA TYR A 88 -4.98 0.83 4.24
C TYR A 88 -5.19 -0.67 4.46
N LYS A 89 -4.75 -1.53 3.51
CA LYS A 89 -4.80 -2.99 3.68
C LYS A 89 -4.10 -3.44 4.94
N TRP A 90 -2.91 -2.89 5.20
CA TRP A 90 -2.14 -3.21 6.40
C TRP A 90 -2.87 -2.82 7.69
N ASN A 91 -3.29 -1.55 7.79
CA ASN A 91 -3.96 -1.02 8.98
C ASN A 91 -5.28 -1.74 9.30
N HIS A 92 -6.01 -2.16 8.26
CA HIS A 92 -7.30 -2.84 8.38
C HIS A 92 -7.22 -4.37 8.29
N LYS A 93 -6.00 -4.95 8.26
CA LYS A 93 -5.75 -6.40 8.22
C LYS A 93 -6.44 -7.12 7.05
N LEU A 94 -6.53 -6.47 5.89
CA LEU A 94 -7.18 -6.98 4.68
C LEU A 94 -6.28 -7.92 3.85
N GLY A 95 -5.47 -8.74 4.52
CA GLY A 95 -4.49 -9.63 3.91
C GLY A 95 -3.11 -8.99 3.74
N VAL A 96 -2.22 -9.70 3.02
CA VAL A 96 -0.82 -9.27 2.85
C VAL A 96 -0.76 -7.96 2.05
N PRO A 97 0.10 -7.00 2.44
CA PRO A 97 0.33 -5.75 1.71
C PRO A 97 1.20 -5.98 0.45
N ILE A 98 0.83 -6.96 -0.37
CA ILE A 98 1.39 -7.16 -1.71
C ILE A 98 0.44 -6.49 -2.70
N GLU A 99 1.02 -5.73 -3.63
CA GLU A 99 0.38 -5.35 -4.88
C GLU A 99 1.23 -5.88 -6.02
N ASP A 100 0.56 -6.38 -7.05
CA ASP A 100 1.13 -6.88 -8.31
C ASP A 100 1.96 -5.80 -9.06
#